data_AF-A0A968BS58-F1
#
_entry.id   AF-A0A968BS58-F1
#
_cell.length_a   1.000
_cell.length_b   1.000
_cell.length_c   1.000
_cell.angle_alpha   90.00
_cell.angle_beta   90.00
_cell.angle_gamma   90.00
#
_symmetry.space_group_name_H-M   'P 1'
#
loop_
_entity.id
_entity.type
_entity.pdbx_description
1 polymer ?
#
loop_
_entity_poly.entity_id
_entity_poly.type
_entity_poly.pdbx_seq_one_letter_code
_entity_poly.pdbx_strand_id
1 'polypeptide(L)' 'QQFATVDAEDFELYARLLEDLKGSGRLGPDGVEHPYDAYVELETVVVAILRDGQLVSQASEGDEVGIVLAATPFYVESG' A
#
# COMPACT_ATOMS: atom_id res chain seq x y z
N GLN A 1 -20.63 2.18 7.80
CA GLN A 1 -19.30 1.87 7.25
C GLN A 1 -18.98 2.97 6.26
N GLN A 2 -17.95 3.75 6.52
CA GLN A 2 -17.51 4.82 5.63
C GLN A 2 -16.41 4.22 4.78
N PHE A 3 -16.72 3.88 3.53
CA PHE A 3 -15.68 3.62 2.54
C PHE A 3 -14.95 4.95 2.35
N ALA A 4 -13.64 4.98 2.60
CA ALA A 4 -12.83 6.14 2.28
C ALA A 4 -13.03 6.42 0.78
N THR A 5 -13.58 7.58 0.44
CA THR A 5 -13.56 8.05 -0.94
C THR A 5 -12.10 8.31 -1.26
N VAL A 6 -11.53 7.53 -2.18
CA VAL A 6 -10.21 7.83 -2.72
C VAL A 6 -10.37 9.12 -3.50
N ASP A 7 -9.85 10.22 -2.96
CA ASP A 7 -9.89 11.50 -3.64
C ASP A 7 -8.91 11.47 -4.83
N ALA A 8 -9.13 12.32 -5.83
CA ALA A 8 -8.29 12.32 -7.04
C ALA A 8 -6.80 12.53 -6.74
N GLU A 9 -6.49 13.28 -5.68
CA GLU A 9 -5.13 13.53 -5.20
C GLU A 9 -4.47 12.25 -4.65
N ASP A 10 -5.23 11.42 -3.92
CA ASP A 10 -4.75 10.13 -3.43
C ASP A 10 -4.45 9.18 -4.58
N PHE A 11 -5.30 9.15 -5.61
CA PHE A 11 -5.08 8.32 -6.79
C PHE A 11 -3.76 8.67 -7.50
N GLU A 12 -3.48 9.96 -7.70
CA GLU A 12 -2.22 10.40 -8.31
C GLU A 12 -1.01 10.04 -7.44
N LEU A 13 -1.12 10.20 -6.12
CA LEU A 13 -0.08 9.82 -5.17
C LEU A 13 0.24 8.33 -5.27
N TYR A 14 -0.77 7.47 -5.15
CA TYR A 14 -0.58 6.02 -5.18
C TYR A 14 -0.12 5.51 -6.56
N ALA A 15 -0.57 6.12 -7.65
CA ALA A 15 -0.12 5.77 -9.00
C ALA A 15 1.38 6.05 -9.19
N ARG A 16 1.86 7.24 -8.75
CA ARG A 16 3.29 7.57 -8.80
C ARG A 16 4.10 6.65 -7.89
N LEU A 17 3.62 6.41 -6.67
CA LEU A 17 4.28 5.52 -5.72
C LEU A 17 4.39 4.09 -6.25
N LEU A 18 3.34 3.57 -6.90
CA LEU A 18 3.36 2.23 -7.50
C LEU A 18 4.47 2.10 -8.54
N GLU A 19 4.58 3.08 -9.45
CA GLU A 19 5.62 3.09 -10.48
C GLU A 19 7.03 3.22 -9.87
N ASP A 20 7.22 4.06 -8.86
CA ASP A 20 8.51 4.21 -8.17
C ASP A 20 8.93 2.92 -7.45
N LEU A 21 7.98 2.23 -6.80
CA LEU A 21 8.25 0.98 -6.10
C LEU A 21 8.56 -0.17 -7.07
N LYS A 22 7.89 -0.22 -8.23
CA LYS A 22 8.22 -1.15 -9.32
C LYS A 22 9.59 -0.84 -9.92
N GLY A 23 9.86 0.43 -10.24
CA GLY A 23 11.12 0.88 -10.83
C GLY A 23 12.33 0.66 -9.92
N SER A 24 12.14 0.74 -8.60
CA SER A 24 13.16 0.43 -7.60
C SER A 24 13.29 -1.07 -7.26
N GLY A 25 12.44 -1.93 -7.82
CA GLY A 25 12.44 -3.38 -7.56
C GLY A 25 11.92 -3.77 -6.18
N ARG A 26 11.26 -2.86 -5.46
CA ARG A 26 10.64 -3.12 -4.15
C ARG A 26 9.27 -3.79 -4.28
N LEU A 27 8.65 -3.66 -5.46
CA LEU A 27 7.49 -4.43 -5.89
C LEU A 27 7.79 -5.15 -7.20
N GLY A 28 7.10 -6.27 -7.43
CA GLY A 28 7.11 -6.97 -8.70
C GLY A 28 6.38 -6.19 -9.81
N PRO A 29 6.46 -6.66 -11.07
CA PRO A 29 5.83 -5.99 -12.21
C PRO A 29 4.30 -5.88 -12.07
N ASP A 30 3.68 -6.78 -11.31
CA ASP A 30 2.24 -6.80 -11.07
C ASP A 30 1.81 -5.95 -9.86
N GLY A 31 2.77 -5.37 -9.11
CA GLY A 31 2.52 -4.51 -7.97
C GLY A 31 2.47 -5.29 -6.65
N VAL A 32 1.46 -4.99 -5.82
CA VAL A 32 1.23 -5.65 -4.54
C VAL A 32 0.68 -7.05 -4.80
N GLU A 33 1.23 -8.06 -4.12
CA GLU A 33 0.73 -9.44 -4.23
C GLU A 33 -0.52 -9.64 -3.36
N HIS A 34 -1.52 -10.32 -3.91
CA HIS A 34 -2.81 -10.57 -3.24
C HIS A 34 -3.15 -12.07 -3.14
N PRO A 35 -2.39 -12.90 -2.39
CA PRO A 35 -2.61 -14.34 -2.31
C PRO A 35 -3.73 -14.72 -1.32
N TYR A 36 -4.89 -14.06 -1.43
CA TYR A 36 -6.03 -14.19 -0.52
C TYR A 36 -6.69 -15.58 -0.58
N ASP A 37 -6.46 -16.34 -1.64
CA ASP A 37 -6.97 -17.69 -1.85
C ASP A 37 -6.05 -18.77 -1.25
N ALA A 38 -4.78 -18.44 -1.04
CA ALA A 38 -3.75 -19.34 -0.54
C ALA A 38 -3.44 -19.14 0.95
N TYR A 39 -3.51 -17.90 1.45
CA TYR A 39 -3.09 -17.57 2.81
C TYR A 39 -4.12 -16.68 3.52
N VAL A 40 -4.29 -16.92 4.82
CA VAL A 40 -5.05 -16.05 5.73
C VAL A 40 -4.13 -15.10 6.50
N GLU A 41 -2.86 -15.45 6.62
CA GLU A 41 -1.79 -14.68 7.26
C GLU A 41 -0.49 -14.92 6.48
N LEU A 42 0.36 -13.90 6.37
CA LEU A 42 1.67 -13.99 5.72
C LEU A 42 2.65 -12.97 6.29
N GLU A 43 3.94 -13.27 6.20
CA GLU A 43 5.01 -12.30 6.44
C GLU A 43 5.20 -11.43 5.19
N THR A 44 5.35 -10.12 5.39
CA THR A 44 5.45 -9.14 4.30
C THR A 44 6.44 -8.03 4.65
N VAL A 45 6.76 -7.21 3.67
CA VAL A 45 7.66 -6.06 3.82
C VAL A 45 6.85 -4.77 3.76
N VAL A 46 7.10 -3.86 4.70
CA VAL A 46 6.62 -2.47 4.60
C VAL A 46 7.42 -1.75 3.53
N VAL A 47 6.76 -1.44 2.41
CA VAL A 47 7.40 -0.78 1.26
C VAL A 47 7.22 0.74 1.27
N ALA A 48 6.25 1.28 2.00
CA ALA A 48 6.19 2.72 2.23
C ALA A 48 5.41 3.06 3.51
N ILE A 49 5.73 4.22 4.06
CA ILE A 49 4.96 4.88 5.12
C ILE A 49 4.50 6.22 4.54
N LEU A 50 3.20 6.49 4.65
CA LEU A 50 2.58 7.73 4.23
C LEU A 50 2.04 8.47 5.45
N ARG A 51 2.31 9.76 5.54
CA ARG A 51 1.73 10.66 6.55
C ARG A 51 1.24 11.91 5.83
N ASP A 52 -0.02 12.27 6.01
CA ASP A 52 -0.63 13.47 5.39
C ASP A 52 -0.37 13.55 3.86
N GLY A 53 -0.50 12.41 3.16
CA GLY A 53 -0.27 12.31 1.71
C GLY A 53 1.20 12.35 1.27
N GLN A 54 2.16 12.25 2.21
CA GLN A 54 3.60 12.35 1.92
C GLN A 54 4.35 11.10 2.36
N LEU A 55 5.36 10.70 1.57
CA LEU A 55 6.28 9.62 1.93
C LEU A 55 7.18 10.05 3.08
N VAL A 56 7.23 9.22 4.11
CA VAL A 56 8.12 9.39 5.27
C VAL A 56 8.95 8.13 5.50
N SER A 57 10.13 8.28 6.08
CA SER A 57 11.00 7.16 6.42
C SER A 57 10.73 6.56 7.81
N GLN A 58 10.00 7.30 8.66
CA GLN A 58 9.70 6.91 10.04
C GLN A 58 8.40 7.59 10.52
N ALA A 59 7.75 6.96 11.49
CA ALA A 59 6.58 7.47 12.20
C ALA A 59 6.79 7.32 13.72
N SER A 60 6.15 8.18 14.50
CA SER A 60 6.20 8.16 15.97
C SER A 60 4.89 7.65 16.55
N GLU A 61 4.93 7.26 17.83
CA GLU A 61 3.71 6.91 18.56
C GLU A 61 2.70 8.08 18.51
N GLY A 62 1.45 7.77 18.16
CA GLY A 62 0.39 8.75 17.99
C GLY A 62 0.26 9.34 16.58
N ASP A 63 1.19 9.06 15.66
CA ASP A 63 1.04 9.44 14.26
C ASP A 63 -0.01 8.56 13.57
N GLU A 64 -0.94 9.18 12.85
CA GLU A 64 -1.80 8.49 11.89
C GLU A 64 -1.05 8.36 10.56
N VAL A 65 -0.87 7.13 10.10
CA VAL A 65 -0.09 6.83 8.89
C VAL A 65 -0.74 5.76 8.02
N GLY A 66 -0.56 5.89 6.72
CA GLY A 66 -0.79 4.83 5.75
C GLY A 66 0.42 3.91 5.66
N ILE A 67 0.18 2.60 5.62
CA ILE A 67 1.23 1.59 5.42
C ILE A 67 0.99 0.89 4.10
N VAL A 68 2.03 0.84 3.26
CA VAL A 68 2.01 0.10 2.00
C VAL A 68 2.83 -1.17 2.17
N LEU A 69 2.26 -2.32 1.81
CA LEU A 69 2.84 -3.65 1.96
C LEU A 69 3.22 -4.22 0.60
N ALA A 70 4.25 -5.08 0.57
CA ALA A 70 4.64 -5.80 -0.65
C ALA A 70 3.61 -6.86 -1.06
N ALA A 71 3.00 -7.50 -0.07
CA ALA A 71 1.97 -8.52 -0.21
C ALA A 71 0.94 -8.41 0.91
N THR A 72 -0.31 -8.75 0.63
CA THR A 72 -1.39 -8.82 1.62
C THR A 72 -2.37 -9.95 1.29
N PRO A 73 -2.79 -10.78 2.28
CA PRO A 73 -3.81 -11.80 2.07
C PRO A 73 -5.23 -11.19 2.04
N PHE A 74 -5.35 -9.87 2.14
CA PHE A 74 -6.65 -9.21 2.13
C PHE A 74 -7.28 -9.27 0.76
N TYR A 75 -8.49 -9.80 0.74
CA TYR A 75 -9.33 -9.77 -0.44
C TYR A 75 -9.72 -8.33 -0.75
N VAL A 76 -9.43 -7.91 -1.98
CA VAL A 76 -10.03 -6.72 -2.58
C VAL A 76 -11.05 -7.22 -3.58
N GLU A 77 -12.33 -6.96 -3.32
CA GLU A 77 -13.39 -7.33 -4.25
C GLU A 77 -13.14 -6.60 -5.58
N SER A 78 -12.92 -7.37 -6.64
CA SER A 78 -12.69 -6.86 -8.00
C SER A 78 -14.00 -6.44 -8.70
N GLY A 79 -15.01 -6.05 -7.91
CA GLY A 79 -16.38 -5.75 -8.34
C GLY A 79 -16.56 -4.30 -8.78
#